data_AF-A0A7C2NRU6-F1
#
_entry.id   AF-A0A7C2NRU6-F1
#
_cell.length_a   1.000
_cell.length_b   1.000
_cell.length_c   1.000
_cell.angle_alpha   90.00
_cell.angle_beta   90.00
_cell.angle_gamma   90.00
#
_symmetry.space_group_name_H-M   'P 1'
#
loop_
_entity.id
_entity.type
_entity.pdbx_description
1 polymer ?
#
loop_
_entity_poly.entity_id
_entity_poly.type
_entity_poly.pdbx_seq_one_letter_code
_entity_poly.pdbx_strand_id
1 'polypeptide(L)'
;MTRSTASRWGCTFGAMLLAATVGMSAQSQEGAAAAQEDLDRTPEDCVLLNRIARKVGVNDRQVVFFMRGNTYYLNVLDAACQSLTPGETRLVFHAKNTGSARIARLCDTDSFTVERQTSRIGCGLGQFNPITAEEAAALTGQPVAAPSESSSADESGGRSSRRNRD
;
A
#
# COMPACT_ATOMS: atom_id res chain seq x y z
N MET A 1 56.99 -9.49 -8.75
CA MET A 1 57.87 -8.73 -9.66
C MET A 1 57.54 -9.14 -11.08
N THR A 2 57.27 -8.16 -11.97
CA THR A 2 57.16 -8.23 -13.46
C THR A 2 56.05 -9.12 -14.03
N ARG A 3 55.27 -8.77 -15.06
CA ARG A 3 55.21 -7.65 -16.02
C ARG A 3 53.86 -7.76 -16.77
N SER A 4 53.33 -6.60 -17.19
CA SER A 4 52.72 -6.28 -18.51
C SER A 4 51.61 -7.18 -19.07
N THR A 5 50.49 -6.66 -19.60
CA THR A 5 50.48 -5.81 -20.81
C THR A 5 49.21 -4.96 -20.93
N ALA A 6 49.42 -3.70 -21.34
CA ALA A 6 48.40 -2.75 -21.72
C ALA A 6 47.83 -3.10 -23.10
N SER A 7 46.51 -3.00 -23.27
CA SER A 7 45.89 -2.94 -24.59
C SER A 7 45.46 -1.50 -24.87
N ARG A 8 46.31 -0.79 -25.63
CA ARG A 8 45.99 0.49 -26.29
C ARG A 8 45.29 0.12 -27.59
N TRP A 9 44.04 0.52 -27.76
CA TRP A 9 43.47 0.77 -29.08
C TRP A 9 42.69 2.08 -29.01
N GLY A 10 43.28 3.11 -29.62
CA GLY A 10 42.58 4.33 -29.97
C GLY A 10 41.97 4.16 -31.36
N CYS A 11 40.77 4.68 -31.55
CA CYS A 11 40.29 5.12 -32.84
C CYS A 11 39.57 6.46 -32.61
N THR A 12 40.31 7.53 -32.86
CA THR A 12 39.80 8.86 -33.13
C THR A 12 39.02 8.85 -34.44
N PHE A 13 37.71 9.05 -34.37
CA PHE A 13 36.85 9.53 -35.46
C PHE A 13 35.78 10.36 -34.72
N GLY A 14 35.60 11.65 -34.93
CA GLY A 14 35.50 12.40 -36.18
C GLY A 14 34.25 13.26 -35.98
N ALA A 15 34.42 14.56 -35.75
CA ALA A 15 33.32 15.48 -35.55
C ALA A 15 32.54 15.60 -36.87
N MET A 16 31.24 15.27 -36.85
CA MET A 16 30.32 15.64 -37.92
C MET A 16 29.07 16.25 -37.29
N LEU A 17 29.01 17.59 -37.37
CA LEU A 17 27.85 18.40 -37.07
C LEU A 17 26.83 18.18 -38.20
N LEU A 18 25.66 17.66 -37.87
CA LEU A 18 24.47 17.78 -38.72
C LEU A 18 23.30 18.24 -37.86
N ALA A 19 22.86 19.47 -38.09
CA ALA A 19 21.66 20.03 -37.51
C ALA A 19 20.44 19.55 -38.32
N ALA A 20 19.49 18.90 -37.65
CA ALA A 20 18.13 18.70 -38.13
C ALA A 20 17.17 18.80 -36.94
N THR A 21 16.37 19.86 -36.92
CA THR A 21 15.36 20.19 -35.92
C THR A 21 13.96 19.93 -36.48
N VAL A 22 13.29 18.84 -36.08
CA VAL A 22 11.81 18.60 -36.01
C VAL A 22 11.68 17.22 -35.31
N GLY A 23 10.85 16.91 -34.32
CA GLY A 23 9.77 17.55 -33.59
C GLY A 23 9.34 16.58 -32.47
N MET A 24 8.63 17.11 -31.46
CA MET A 24 8.09 16.47 -30.25
C MET A 24 8.10 14.93 -30.17
N SER A 25 8.79 14.43 -29.15
CA SER A 25 8.27 13.35 -28.31
C SER A 25 8.36 13.82 -26.87
N ALA A 26 7.42 14.71 -26.52
CA ALA A 26 7.04 14.87 -25.13
C ALA A 26 6.50 13.52 -24.67
N GLN A 27 7.38 12.67 -24.14
CA GLN A 27 6.94 11.68 -23.18
C GLN A 27 6.52 12.50 -21.97
N SER A 28 5.24 12.89 -21.96
CA SER A 28 4.53 13.09 -20.72
C SER A 28 4.65 11.78 -19.96
N GLN A 29 5.70 11.69 -19.14
CA GLN A 29 5.57 11.05 -17.85
C GLN A 29 4.55 11.90 -17.08
N GLU A 30 3.27 11.72 -17.46
CA GLU A 30 2.23 11.48 -16.48
C GLU A 30 2.80 10.30 -15.66
N GLY A 31 3.61 10.57 -14.62
CA GLY A 31 3.10 11.40 -13.55
C GLY A 31 1.83 10.72 -13.07
N ALA A 32 1.90 9.39 -12.86
CA ALA A 32 1.11 8.69 -11.88
C ALA A 32 1.43 9.27 -10.49
N ALA A 33 1.17 10.58 -10.33
CA ALA A 33 0.49 11.06 -9.15
C ALA A 33 -0.90 10.44 -9.22
N ALA A 34 -0.96 9.13 -8.97
CA ALA A 34 -2.13 8.50 -8.42
C ALA A 34 -2.65 9.48 -7.38
N ALA A 35 -3.92 9.83 -7.49
CA ALA A 35 -4.58 10.70 -6.54
C ALA A 35 -4.25 10.18 -5.14
N GLN A 36 -3.23 10.76 -4.52
CA GLN A 36 -2.98 10.63 -3.11
C GLN A 36 -4.16 11.38 -2.53
N GLU A 37 -5.25 10.65 -2.30
CA GLU A 37 -6.18 11.02 -1.25
C GLU A 37 -5.31 11.49 -0.08
N ASP A 38 -5.65 12.66 0.44
CA ASP A 38 -5.00 13.31 1.58
C ASP A 38 -5.21 12.42 2.82
N LEU A 39 -4.49 11.29 2.81
CA LEU A 39 -4.49 10.29 3.84
C LEU A 39 -3.41 10.71 4.81
N ASP A 40 -3.85 10.97 6.04
CA ASP A 40 -2.95 11.15 7.15
C ASP A 40 -2.07 9.89 7.29
N ARG A 41 -0.78 10.04 6.99
CA ARG A 41 0.22 8.96 7.06
C ARG A 41 0.77 8.78 8.48
N THR A 42 0.17 9.43 9.48
CA THR A 42 0.54 9.26 10.88
C THR A 42 0.36 7.79 11.28
N PRO A 43 1.43 7.10 11.72
CA PRO A 43 1.32 5.72 12.18
C PRO A 43 0.43 5.62 13.43
N GLU A 44 -0.38 4.56 13.48
CA GLU A 44 -1.20 4.24 14.65
C GLU A 44 -0.55 3.14 15.49
N ASP A 45 -0.60 3.29 16.81
CA ASP A 45 -0.07 2.29 17.74
C ASP A 45 -1.01 1.09 17.88
N CYS A 46 -2.34 1.31 17.80
CA CYS A 46 -3.34 0.28 18.10
C CYS A 46 -4.61 0.39 17.25
N VAL A 47 -4.90 -0.67 16.48
CA VAL A 47 -6.15 -0.80 15.71
C VAL A 47 -7.20 -1.66 16.43
N LEU A 48 -8.46 -1.56 16.03
CA LEU A 48 -9.54 -2.37 16.60
C LEU A 48 -9.67 -3.71 15.87
N LEU A 49 -9.55 -4.83 16.60
CA LEU A 49 -9.62 -6.18 16.02
C LEU A 49 -10.96 -6.45 15.32
N ASN A 50 -12.06 -5.94 15.87
CA ASN A 50 -13.41 -6.11 15.31
C ASN A 50 -13.64 -5.33 14.00
N ARG A 51 -12.75 -4.39 13.65
CA ARG A 51 -12.81 -3.67 12.37
C ARG A 51 -12.01 -4.34 11.27
N ILE A 52 -11.13 -5.28 11.60
CA ILE A 52 -10.35 -6.01 10.60
C ILE A 52 -11.29 -6.92 9.81
N ALA A 53 -11.41 -6.67 8.52
CA ALA A 53 -12.18 -7.49 7.59
C ALA A 53 -11.31 -8.61 6.99
N ARG A 54 -10.07 -8.29 6.63
CA ARG A 54 -9.11 -9.25 6.04
C ARG A 54 -7.69 -8.86 6.42
N LYS A 55 -6.79 -9.84 6.39
CA LYS A 55 -5.36 -9.69 6.62
C LYS A 55 -4.60 -10.57 5.64
N VAL A 56 -3.48 -10.07 5.12
CA VAL A 56 -2.66 -10.78 4.13
C VAL A 56 -1.19 -10.51 4.42
N GLY A 57 -0.41 -11.57 4.60
CA GLY A 57 1.06 -11.48 4.63
C GLY A 57 1.59 -11.16 3.24
N VAL A 58 2.40 -10.12 3.11
CA VAL A 58 3.05 -9.75 1.84
C VAL A 58 4.39 -10.47 1.69
N ASN A 59 5.14 -10.52 2.79
CA ASN A 59 6.44 -11.18 2.92
C ASN A 59 6.67 -11.54 4.40
N ASP A 60 7.90 -11.89 4.78
CA ASP A 60 8.28 -12.26 6.15
C ASP A 60 8.32 -11.08 7.13
N ARG A 61 8.10 -9.84 6.68
CA ARG A 61 8.20 -8.61 7.49
C ARG A 61 6.99 -7.69 7.38
N GLN A 62 6.00 -8.03 6.58
CA GLN A 62 4.91 -7.11 6.24
C GLN A 62 3.58 -7.83 6.19
N VAL A 63 2.60 -7.24 6.86
CA VAL A 63 1.20 -7.69 6.84
C VAL A 63 0.32 -6.50 6.48
N VAL A 64 -0.55 -6.69 5.50
CA VAL A 64 -1.57 -5.72 5.12
C VAL A 64 -2.88 -6.07 5.82
N PHE A 65 -3.47 -5.08 6.46
CA PHE A 65 -4.75 -5.15 7.13
C PHE A 65 -5.80 -4.36 6.33
N PHE A 66 -6.87 -5.05 5.98
CA PHE A 66 -8.03 -4.49 5.30
C PHE A 66 -9.11 -4.27 6.35
N MET A 67 -9.42 -3.01 6.63
CA MET A 67 -10.41 -2.64 7.63
C MET A 67 -11.77 -2.45 6.98
N ARG A 68 -12.82 -2.59 7.79
CA ARG A 68 -14.16 -2.13 7.42
C ARG A 68 -14.15 -0.61 7.25
N GLY A 69 -14.82 -0.11 6.20
CA GLY A 69 -14.86 1.31 5.89
C GLY A 69 -13.73 1.79 4.98
N ASN A 70 -13.18 0.90 4.14
CA ASN A 70 -12.18 1.23 3.11
C ASN A 70 -10.88 1.85 3.66
N THR A 71 -10.52 1.51 4.90
CA THR A 71 -9.23 1.88 5.49
C THR A 71 -8.27 0.70 5.40
N TYR A 72 -7.00 0.97 5.10
CA TYR A 72 -5.97 -0.05 4.93
C TYR A 72 -4.75 0.33 5.75
N TYR A 73 -4.15 -0.65 6.41
CA TYR A 73 -2.92 -0.44 7.18
C TYR A 73 -1.84 -1.43 6.74
N LEU A 74 -0.62 -0.95 6.59
CA LEU A 74 0.60 -1.74 6.49
C LEU A 74 1.26 -1.84 7.86
N ASN A 75 1.33 -3.06 8.39
CA ASN A 75 2.13 -3.34 9.57
C ASN A 75 3.49 -3.85 9.14
N VAL A 76 4.53 -3.10 9.47
CA VAL A 76 5.93 -3.51 9.25
C VAL A 76 6.43 -4.10 10.55
N LEU A 77 6.77 -5.39 10.53
CA LEU A 77 7.22 -6.12 11.71
C LEU A 77 8.64 -5.67 12.09
N ASP A 78 8.89 -5.51 13.39
CA ASP A 78 10.22 -5.14 13.92
C ASP A 78 11.30 -6.18 13.59
N ALA A 79 10.90 -7.45 13.47
CA ALA A 79 11.77 -8.56 13.13
C ALA A 79 11.17 -9.44 12.04
N ALA A 80 12.05 -10.10 11.29
CA ALA A 80 11.65 -11.10 10.30
C ALA A 80 10.91 -12.26 10.97
N CYS A 81 9.71 -12.52 10.49
CA CYS A 81 8.81 -13.57 10.92
C CYS A 81 8.89 -14.71 9.90
N GLN A 82 9.74 -15.70 10.17
CA GLN A 82 9.92 -16.86 9.28
C GLN A 82 8.64 -17.67 9.07
N SER A 83 7.67 -17.53 9.97
CA SER A 83 6.38 -18.20 9.85
C SER A 83 5.43 -17.52 8.87
N LEU A 84 5.69 -16.27 8.50
CA LEU A 84 4.85 -15.47 7.62
C LEU A 84 5.31 -15.63 6.17
N THR A 85 4.47 -16.27 5.36
CA THR A 85 4.69 -16.41 3.92
C THR A 85 3.79 -15.47 3.11
N PRO A 86 4.21 -15.05 1.91
CA PRO A 86 3.35 -14.28 1.01
C PRO A 86 2.00 -14.98 0.77
N GLY A 87 0.90 -14.23 0.89
CA GLY A 87 -0.46 -14.72 0.73
C GLY A 87 -1.07 -15.39 1.97
N GLU A 88 -0.37 -15.47 3.10
CA GLU A 88 -0.91 -16.05 4.33
C GLU A 88 -2.02 -15.17 4.92
N THR A 89 -3.13 -15.80 5.34
CA THR A 89 -4.34 -15.10 5.83
C THR A 89 -4.79 -15.58 7.21
N ARG A 90 -4.29 -16.75 7.65
CA ARG A 90 -4.65 -17.43 8.89
C ARG A 90 -3.68 -17.05 10.00
N LEU A 91 -3.69 -15.76 10.35
CA LEU A 91 -2.97 -15.23 11.50
C LEU A 91 -3.87 -15.28 12.74
N VAL A 92 -3.32 -15.74 13.86
CA VAL A 92 -3.94 -15.80 15.18
C VAL A 92 -3.24 -14.79 16.07
N PHE A 93 -3.98 -13.79 16.56
CA PHE A 93 -3.44 -12.68 17.34
C PHE A 93 -3.51 -12.94 18.84
N HIS A 94 -2.45 -12.54 19.54
CA HIS A 94 -2.28 -12.65 20.99
C HIS A 94 -2.19 -11.24 21.57
N ALA A 95 -3.35 -10.62 21.81
CA ALA A 95 -3.43 -9.27 22.37
C ALA A 95 -3.26 -9.29 23.89
N LYS A 96 -2.26 -8.56 24.40
CA LYS A 96 -1.92 -8.49 25.84
C LYS A 96 -2.93 -7.67 26.64
N ASN A 97 -3.57 -6.67 26.03
CA ASN A 97 -4.48 -5.72 26.69
C ASN A 97 -5.97 -6.09 26.56
N THR A 98 -6.32 -7.36 26.70
CA THR A 98 -7.72 -7.83 26.64
C THR A 98 -8.47 -7.75 27.98
N GLY A 99 -7.80 -7.35 29.06
CA GLY A 99 -8.31 -7.48 30.44
C GLY A 99 -9.35 -6.45 30.91
N SER A 100 -9.46 -5.26 30.30
CA SER A 100 -10.23 -4.16 30.92
C SER A 100 -11.17 -3.38 30.00
N ALA A 101 -11.13 -3.58 28.68
CA ALA A 101 -11.99 -2.86 27.75
C ALA A 101 -12.80 -3.87 26.93
N ARG A 102 -14.12 -3.67 26.83
CA ARG A 102 -15.06 -4.46 26.01
C ARG A 102 -14.72 -4.49 24.50
N ILE A 103 -13.58 -3.93 24.09
CA ILE A 103 -13.14 -3.77 22.71
C ILE A 103 -11.74 -4.34 22.61
N ALA A 104 -11.61 -5.49 21.95
CA ALA A 104 -10.31 -6.09 21.67
C ALA A 104 -9.53 -5.19 20.69
N ARG A 105 -8.34 -4.74 21.10
CA ARG A 105 -7.41 -3.95 20.28
C ARG A 105 -6.19 -4.79 19.93
N LEU A 106 -5.59 -4.47 18.79
CA LEU A 106 -4.32 -5.03 18.36
C LEU A 106 -3.31 -3.89 18.29
N CYS A 107 -2.30 -3.94 19.15
CA CYS A 107 -1.26 -2.93 19.25
C CYS A 107 0.06 -3.43 18.66
N ASP A 108 0.96 -2.50 18.38
CA ASP A 108 2.36 -2.73 18.02
C ASP A 108 3.10 -3.68 19.00
N THR A 109 2.79 -3.59 20.30
CA THR A 109 3.39 -4.44 21.34
C THR A 109 2.81 -5.85 21.43
N ASP A 110 1.76 -6.16 20.67
CA ASP A 110 1.14 -7.48 20.61
C ASP A 110 1.88 -8.41 19.64
N SER A 111 1.48 -9.67 19.59
CA SER A 111 2.09 -10.67 18.72
C SER A 111 1.06 -11.54 18.02
N PHE A 112 1.49 -12.28 17.02
CA PHE A 112 0.66 -13.24 16.31
C PHE A 112 1.40 -14.53 15.98
N THR A 113 0.65 -15.57 15.66
CA THR A 113 1.14 -16.85 15.15
C THR A 113 0.40 -17.22 13.88
N VAL A 114 1.00 -18.02 13.00
CA VAL A 114 0.32 -18.55 11.82
C VAL A 114 -0.33 -19.88 12.18
N GLU A 115 -1.65 -20.00 11.96
CA GLU A 115 -2.48 -21.14 12.42
C GLU A 115 -1.94 -22.50 11.97
N ARG A 116 -1.42 -22.59 10.73
CA ARG A 116 -0.92 -23.85 10.15
C ARG A 116 0.50 -24.22 10.59
N GLN A 117 1.21 -23.31 11.26
CA GLN A 117 2.56 -23.59 11.71
C GLN A 117 2.60 -24.07 13.15
N THR A 118 3.32 -25.16 13.37
CA THR A 118 3.62 -25.75 14.68
C THR A 118 4.61 -24.91 15.51
N SER A 119 5.16 -23.83 14.94
CA SER A 119 6.05 -22.92 15.64
C SER A 119 5.31 -22.18 16.76
N ARG A 120 5.72 -22.44 18.00
CA ARG A 120 5.27 -21.69 19.19
C ARG A 120 5.89 -20.29 19.30
N ILE A 121 6.75 -19.93 18.36
CA ILE A 121 7.44 -18.63 18.33
C ILE A 121 6.50 -17.65 17.63
N GLY A 122 5.86 -16.78 18.42
CA GLY A 122 5.05 -15.69 17.91
C GLY A 122 5.90 -14.61 17.27
N CYS A 123 5.32 -13.93 16.28
CA CYS A 123 5.91 -12.77 15.64
C CYS A 123 5.36 -11.51 16.28
N GLY A 124 6.25 -10.61 16.70
CA GLY A 124 5.86 -9.29 17.18
C GLY A 124 5.26 -8.47 16.04
N LEU A 125 4.27 -7.65 16.37
CA LEU A 125 3.77 -6.62 15.47
C LEU A 125 4.69 -5.40 15.51
N GLY A 126 4.48 -4.48 14.58
CA GLY A 126 5.02 -3.13 14.64
C GLY A 126 3.90 -2.08 14.52
N GLN A 127 4.24 -0.90 14.05
CA GLN A 127 3.27 0.19 13.88
C GLN A 127 2.33 -0.04 12.69
N PHE A 128 1.11 0.48 12.78
CA PHE A 128 0.11 0.43 11.72
C PHE A 128 0.19 1.70 10.87
N ASN A 129 0.77 1.59 9.68
CA ASN A 129 0.92 2.71 8.77
C ASN A 129 -0.28 2.78 7.82
N PRO A 130 -1.05 3.89 7.79
CA PRO A 130 -2.13 4.06 6.83
C PRO A 130 -1.61 4.01 5.39
N ILE A 131 -2.28 3.23 4.53
CA ILE A 131 -1.97 3.12 3.10
C ILE A 131 -3.23 3.31 2.26
N THR A 132 -3.06 3.67 0.99
CA THR A 132 -4.17 3.77 0.04
C THR A 132 -4.67 2.38 -0.36
N ALA A 133 -5.88 2.32 -0.91
CA ALA A 133 -6.42 1.12 -1.54
C ALA A 133 -5.48 0.57 -2.64
N GLU A 134 -4.93 1.47 -3.46
CA GLU A 134 -4.04 1.13 -4.57
C GLU A 134 -2.72 0.53 -4.06
N GLU A 135 -2.14 1.10 -3.01
CA GLU A 135 -0.95 0.58 -2.35
C GLU A 135 -1.21 -0.82 -1.76
N ALA A 136 -2.35 -1.01 -1.11
CA ALA A 136 -2.75 -2.31 -0.56
C ALA A 136 -2.90 -3.37 -1.66
N ALA A 137 -3.49 -3.00 -2.81
CA ALA A 137 -3.63 -3.86 -3.97
C ALA A 137 -2.27 -4.23 -4.58
N ALA A 138 -1.39 -3.25 -4.76
CA ALA A 138 -0.06 -3.44 -5.32
C ALA A 138 0.81 -4.38 -4.47
N LEU A 139 0.72 -4.26 -3.14
CA LEU A 139 1.46 -5.10 -2.20
C LEU A 139 0.95 -6.54 -2.14
N THR A 140 -0.37 -6.73 -2.20
CA THR A 140 -0.98 -8.06 -2.03
C THR A 140 -1.24 -8.78 -3.36
N GLY A 141 -1.14 -8.09 -4.49
CA GLY A 141 -1.54 -8.60 -5.80
C GLY A 141 -3.05 -8.88 -5.92
N GLN A 142 -3.86 -8.45 -4.93
CA GLN A 142 -5.30 -8.63 -4.95
C GLN A 142 -5.99 -7.36 -5.46
N PRO A 143 -6.96 -7.46 -6.38
CA PRO A 143 -7.74 -6.31 -6.77
C PRO A 143 -8.57 -5.84 -5.57
N VAL A 144 -8.34 -4.60 -5.14
CA VAL A 144 -9.24 -3.93 -4.20
C VAL A 144 -10.49 -3.57 -4.99
N ALA A 145 -11.66 -3.98 -4.49
CA ALA A 145 -12.93 -3.61 -5.12
C ALA A 145 -12.94 -2.08 -5.24
N ALA A 146 -12.99 -1.59 -6.49
CA ALA A 146 -12.93 -0.18 -6.78
C ALA A 146 -13.91 0.57 -5.86
N PRO A 147 -13.52 1.71 -5.26
CA PRO A 147 -14.48 2.57 -4.59
C PRO A 147 -15.56 2.87 -5.62
N SER A 148 -16.77 2.40 -5.35
CA SER A 148 -17.92 2.68 -6.18
C SER A 148 -18.05 4.19 -6.25
N GLU A 149 -17.68 4.78 -7.38
CA GLU A 149 -17.94 6.16 -7.75
C GLU A 149 -19.43 6.39 -7.57
N SER A 150 -19.81 6.92 -6.40
CA SER A 150 -21.15 7.44 -6.17
C SER A 150 -21.28 8.66 -7.04
N SER A 151 -22.00 8.45 -8.14
CA SER A 151 -22.31 9.37 -9.22
C SER A 151 -22.60 10.79 -8.74
N SER A 152 -21.69 11.71 -9.09
CA SER A 152 -21.98 13.12 -9.24
C SER A 152 -22.78 13.32 -10.53
N ALA A 153 -24.09 13.31 -10.43
CA ALA A 153 -24.97 14.08 -11.31
C ALA A 153 -25.82 14.92 -10.34
N ASP A 154 -25.50 16.18 -10.06
CA ASP A 154 -25.44 17.32 -10.98
C ASP A 154 -26.56 17.28 -12.03
N GLU A 155 -27.77 17.58 -11.57
CA GLU A 155 -28.80 18.18 -12.41
C GLU A 155 -29.31 19.46 -11.74
N SER A 156 -28.47 20.49 -11.76
CA SER A 156 -28.94 21.87 -11.68
C SER A 156 -29.55 22.25 -13.03
N GLY A 157 -30.87 22.17 -13.14
CA GLY A 157 -31.61 22.49 -14.38
C GLY A 157 -33.00 23.05 -14.08
N GLY A 158 -33.10 24.37 -13.98
CA GLY A 158 -34.26 25.07 -13.43
C GLY A 158 -35.60 24.86 -14.12
N ARG A 159 -36.68 25.13 -13.36
CA ARG A 159 -37.92 25.64 -13.94
C ARG A 159 -38.54 26.71 -13.04
N SER A 160 -38.15 27.93 -13.34
CA SER A 160 -38.87 29.15 -12.99
C SER A 160 -40.34 29.09 -13.40
N SER A 161 -41.20 29.55 -12.49
CA SER A 161 -42.33 30.47 -12.73
C SER A 161 -43.34 30.17 -13.85
N ARG A 162 -44.61 29.94 -13.47
CA ARG A 162 -45.85 30.52 -14.06
C ARG A 162 -47.08 29.96 -13.30
N ARG A 163 -47.79 30.79 -12.51
CA ARG A 163 -49.03 31.55 -12.84
C ARG A 163 -50.33 30.72 -12.74
N ASN A 164 -51.18 31.16 -11.80
CA ASN A 164 -52.64 31.40 -11.85
C ASN A 164 -53.63 30.40 -12.47
N ARG A 165 -54.82 30.41 -11.82
CA ARG A 165 -56.18 30.00 -12.24
C ARG A 165 -56.43 28.49 -12.24
N ASP A 166 -57.52 27.96 -11.68
CA ASP A 166 -58.85 28.51 -11.35
C ASP A 166 -59.35 28.07 -9.96
#